data_AF-X1UN11-F1
#
_entry.id   AF-X1UN11-F1
#
_cell.length_a   1.000
_cell.length_b   1.000
_cell.length_c   1.000
_cell.angle_alpha   90.00
_cell.angle_beta   90.00
_cell.angle_gamma   90.00
#
_symmetry.space_group_name_H-M   'P 1'
#
loop_
_entity.id
_entity.type
_entity.pdbx_description
1 polymer ?
#
loop_
_entity_poly.entity_id
_entity_poly.type
_entity_poly.pdbx_seq_one_letter_code
_entity_poly.pdbx_strand_id
1 'polypeptide(L)'
;MALAKYGGGVIQLSGSIAGNTYARNRFGNYIRARTKPVNPRSARQSGARINIMWLAEQWRESPMNDARRLAWGTYAASVNWNNALGEATILTGFNHFIRSNAALARAGGSLIIDGPAAAGLPPGDPAFAVVANATTQ
;
A
#
# COMPACT_ATOMS: atom_id res chain seq x y z
N MET A 1 -11.01 10.55 2.25
CA MET A 1 -12.14 10.99 3.08
C MET A 1 -11.75 10.83 4.54
N ALA A 2 -12.36 11.55 5.47
CA ALA A 2 -12.12 11.29 6.90
C ALA A 2 -12.77 9.97 7.31
N LEU A 3 -12.11 9.21 8.18
CA LEU A 3 -12.63 8.01 8.83
C LEU A 3 -13.05 8.38 10.25
N ALA A 4 -14.21 7.87 10.68
CA ALA A 4 -14.76 8.08 12.01
C ALA A 4 -14.92 6.74 12.74
N LYS A 5 -14.50 6.70 14.00
CA LYS A 5 -14.80 5.61 14.93
C LYS A 5 -15.93 6.02 15.86
N TYR A 6 -16.95 5.19 15.92
CA TYR A 6 -18.17 5.43 16.71
C TYR A 6 -18.20 4.57 17.99
N GLY A 7 -18.90 5.08 19.00
CA GLY A 7 -19.31 4.38 20.23
C GLY A 7 -20.57 5.06 20.78
N GLY A 8 -20.54 5.59 22.01
CA GLY A 8 -21.60 6.50 22.51
C GLY A 8 -21.64 7.87 21.81
N GLY A 9 -20.68 8.12 20.92
CA GLY A 9 -20.50 9.32 20.10
C GLY A 9 -19.32 9.10 19.14
N VAL A 10 -18.71 10.15 18.62
CA VAL A 10 -17.46 10.04 17.84
C VAL A 10 -16.28 9.97 18.79
N ILE A 11 -15.58 8.83 18.79
CA ILE A 11 -14.43 8.58 19.66
C ILE A 11 -13.14 9.06 18.99
N GLN A 12 -13.02 8.88 17.67
CA GLN A 12 -11.82 9.25 16.92
C GLN A 12 -12.15 9.59 15.46
N LEU A 13 -11.43 10.57 14.92
CA LEU A 13 -11.46 10.94 13.51
C LEU A 13 -10.04 11.01 12.95
N SER A 14 -9.85 10.58 11.70
CA SER A 14 -8.57 10.68 10.99
C SER A 14 -8.77 11.01 9.52
N GLY A 15 -7.99 11.94 8.98
CA GLY A 15 -8.08 12.39 7.59
C GLY A 15 -8.77 13.75 7.46
N SER A 16 -9.32 14.06 6.28
CA SER A 16 -9.90 15.38 6.01
C SER A 16 -11.33 15.31 5.47
N ILE A 17 -12.20 16.20 5.94
CA ILE A 17 -13.58 16.40 5.48
C ILE A 17 -13.94 17.89 5.58
N ALA A 18 -14.67 18.41 4.59
CA ALA A 18 -15.21 19.78 4.55
C ALA A 18 -14.20 20.90 4.92
N GLY A 19 -12.95 20.78 4.45
CA GLY A 19 -11.92 21.80 4.74
C GLY A 19 -11.20 21.64 6.07
N ASN A 20 -11.54 20.65 6.89
CA ASN A 20 -10.87 20.34 8.15
C ASN A 20 -10.02 19.06 8.04
N THR A 21 -8.87 19.04 8.71
CA THR A 21 -8.00 17.86 8.84
C THR A 21 -7.89 17.46 10.30
N TYR A 22 -8.33 16.24 10.59
CA TYR A 22 -8.31 15.61 11.90
C TYR A 22 -7.04 14.78 12.02
N ALA A 23 -6.25 15.06 13.06
CA ALA A 23 -4.96 14.41 13.30
C ALA A 23 -4.72 14.23 14.80
N ARG A 24 -3.68 13.47 15.15
CA ARG A 24 -3.26 13.23 16.53
C ARG A 24 -1.76 13.43 16.67
N ASN A 25 -1.33 13.96 17.80
CA ASN A 25 0.07 14.04 18.21
C ASN A 25 0.22 13.48 19.63
N ARG A 26 1.41 13.62 20.24
CA ARG A 26 1.68 13.16 21.61
C ARG A 26 0.74 13.82 22.66
N PHE A 27 0.24 15.02 22.38
CA PHE A 27 -0.62 15.79 23.27
C PHE A 27 -2.13 15.60 23.00
N GLY A 28 -2.49 14.69 22.08
CA GLY A 28 -3.88 14.32 21.81
C GLY A 28 -4.36 14.64 20.40
N ASN A 29 -5.69 14.65 20.24
CA ASN A 29 -6.36 14.89 18.97
C ASN A 29 -6.49 16.40 18.71
N TYR A 30 -6.31 16.81 17.46
CA TYR A 30 -6.45 18.20 17.06
C TYR A 30 -7.02 18.31 15.65
N ILE A 31 -7.60 19.48 15.36
CA ILE A 31 -8.18 19.83 14.07
C ILE A 31 -7.43 21.04 13.53
N ARG A 32 -7.12 21.01 12.24
CA ARG A 32 -6.53 22.15 11.52
C ARG A 32 -7.23 22.37 10.18
N ALA A 33 -7.16 23.59 9.67
CA ALA A 33 -7.61 23.89 8.32
C ALA A 33 -6.81 23.05 7.30
N ARG A 34 -7.54 22.50 6.32
CA ARG A 34 -6.97 21.73 5.22
C ARG A 34 -6.43 22.70 4.18
N THR A 35 -5.11 22.70 4.00
CA THR A 35 -4.48 23.31 2.84
C THR A 35 -4.53 22.33 1.68
N LYS A 36 -5.01 22.77 0.51
CA LYS A 36 -4.90 21.99 -0.75
C LYS A 36 -3.53 22.28 -1.36
N PRO A 37 -2.60 21.30 -1.44
CA PRO A 37 -1.31 21.52 -2.08
C PRO A 37 -1.47 21.78 -3.58
N VAL A 38 -0.52 22.53 -4.15
CA VAL A 38 -0.41 22.69 -5.60
C VAL A 38 -0.06 21.34 -6.24
N ASN A 39 -0.62 21.06 -7.42
CA ASN A 39 -0.32 19.85 -8.20
C ASN A 39 0.59 20.21 -9.39
N PRO A 40 1.92 20.26 -9.21
CA PRO A 40 2.86 20.77 -10.21
C PRO A 40 3.04 19.88 -11.44
N ARG A 41 2.45 18.66 -11.48
CA ARG A 41 2.62 17.67 -12.57
C ARG A 41 4.08 17.39 -12.92
N SER A 42 4.94 17.22 -11.91
CA SER A 42 6.34 16.85 -12.15
C SER A 42 6.45 15.50 -12.87
N ALA A 43 7.58 15.26 -13.55
CA ALA A 43 7.84 13.99 -14.25
C ALA A 43 7.61 12.77 -13.33
N ARG A 44 8.06 12.84 -12.07
CA ARG A 44 7.82 11.79 -11.06
C ARG A 44 6.33 11.58 -10.75
N GLN A 45 5.54 12.65 -10.66
CA GLN A 45 4.09 12.54 -10.43
C GLN A 45 3.39 11.91 -11.62
N SER A 46 3.75 12.30 -12.84
CA SER A 46 3.20 11.73 -14.07
C SER A 46 3.58 10.25 -14.22
N GLY A 47 4.84 9.88 -13.97
CA GLY A 47 5.27 8.48 -13.96
C GLY A 47 4.50 7.62 -12.95
N ALA A 48 4.29 8.12 -11.72
CA ALA A 48 3.50 7.39 -10.72
C ALA A 48 2.04 7.17 -11.16
N ARG A 49 1.42 8.15 -11.85
CA ARG A 49 0.05 8.01 -12.39
C ARG A 49 0.00 6.99 -13.52
N ILE A 50 0.94 7.07 -14.46
CA ILE A 50 1.07 6.13 -15.58
C ILE A 50 1.23 4.71 -15.05
N ASN A 51 2.09 4.51 -14.04
CA ASN A 51 2.29 3.18 -13.45
C ASN A 51 1.00 2.61 -12.85
N ILE A 52 0.23 3.40 -12.11
CA ILE A 52 -1.04 2.93 -11.54
C ILE A 52 -2.07 2.63 -12.65
N MET A 53 -2.14 3.49 -13.68
CA MET A 53 -3.03 3.26 -14.82
C MET A 53 -2.69 1.96 -15.55
N TRP A 54 -1.41 1.76 -15.87
CA TRP A 54 -0.91 0.57 -16.52
C TRP A 54 -1.19 -0.69 -15.68
N LEU A 55 -0.93 -0.67 -14.37
CA LEU A 55 -1.27 -1.81 -13.51
C LEU A 55 -2.77 -2.10 -13.47
N ALA A 56 -3.61 -1.07 -13.42
CA ALA A 56 -5.05 -1.26 -13.46
C ALA A 56 -5.51 -1.90 -14.77
N GLU A 57 -4.86 -1.56 -15.89
CA GLU A 57 -5.06 -2.20 -17.19
C GLU A 57 -4.61 -3.66 -17.19
N GLN A 58 -3.38 -3.94 -16.73
CA GLN A 58 -2.85 -5.30 -16.62
C GLN A 58 -3.70 -6.23 -15.73
N TRP A 59 -4.43 -5.70 -14.76
CA TRP A 59 -5.37 -6.49 -13.96
C TRP A 59 -6.62 -6.93 -14.74
N ARG A 60 -7.07 -6.12 -15.70
CA ARG A 60 -8.26 -6.40 -16.52
C ARG A 60 -7.92 -7.27 -17.73
N GLU A 61 -6.77 -7.00 -18.35
CA GLU A 61 -6.37 -7.60 -19.62
C GLU A 61 -5.41 -8.79 -19.45
N SER A 62 -5.14 -9.49 -20.55
CA SER A 62 -4.06 -10.48 -20.62
C SER A 62 -2.72 -9.81 -20.23
N PRO A 63 -1.89 -10.44 -19.37
CA PRO A 63 -1.90 -11.86 -19.01
C PRO A 63 -2.74 -12.21 -17.76
N MET A 64 -3.49 -11.29 -17.17
CA MET A 64 -4.32 -11.60 -16.00
C MET A 64 -5.51 -12.48 -16.39
N ASN A 65 -5.76 -13.51 -15.59
CA ASN A 65 -6.88 -14.44 -15.76
C ASN A 65 -7.58 -14.68 -14.42
N ASP A 66 -8.71 -15.40 -14.43
CA ASP A 66 -9.51 -15.61 -13.22
C ASP A 66 -8.78 -16.39 -12.13
N ALA A 67 -7.95 -17.37 -12.50
CA ALA A 67 -7.15 -18.13 -11.55
C ALA A 67 -6.15 -17.23 -10.80
N ARG A 68 -5.49 -16.30 -11.51
CA ARG A 68 -4.57 -15.32 -10.91
C ARG A 68 -5.30 -14.33 -10.02
N ARG A 69 -6.45 -13.81 -10.45
CA ARG A 69 -7.28 -12.92 -9.61
C ARG A 69 -7.76 -13.62 -8.34
N LEU A 70 -8.12 -14.90 -8.44
CA LEU A 70 -8.49 -15.73 -7.31
C LEU A 70 -7.32 -15.94 -6.34
N ALA A 71 -6.11 -16.18 -6.85
CA ALA A 71 -4.92 -16.29 -6.01
C ALA A 71 -4.65 -14.99 -5.22
N TRP A 72 -4.72 -13.84 -5.89
CA TRP A 72 -4.64 -12.53 -5.22
C TRP A 72 -5.77 -12.30 -4.22
N GLY A 73 -6.98 -12.75 -4.52
CA GLY A 73 -8.13 -12.68 -3.60
C GLY A 73 -7.93 -13.55 -2.35
N THR A 74 -7.39 -14.75 -2.52
CA THR A 74 -7.07 -15.68 -1.43
C THR A 74 -5.99 -15.09 -0.52
N TYR A 75 -4.92 -14.56 -1.11
CA TYR A 75 -3.88 -13.85 -0.37
C TYR A 75 -4.48 -12.66 0.40
N ALA A 76 -5.29 -11.84 -0.26
CA ALA A 76 -5.91 -10.67 0.34
C ALA A 76 -6.77 -11.01 1.57
N ALA A 77 -7.55 -12.09 1.51
CA ALA A 77 -8.37 -12.55 2.64
C ALA A 77 -7.53 -13.00 3.85
N SER A 78 -6.28 -13.43 3.63
CA SER A 78 -5.39 -13.89 4.70
C SER A 78 -4.59 -12.76 5.38
N VAL A 79 -4.57 -11.56 4.79
CA VAL A 79 -3.70 -10.47 5.24
C VAL A 79 -4.52 -9.31 5.81
N ASN A 80 -4.44 -9.14 7.13
CA ASN A 80 -5.03 -8.00 7.81
C ASN A 80 -4.18 -6.73 7.64
N TRP A 81 -4.84 -5.62 7.36
CA TRP A 81 -4.23 -4.29 7.24
C TRP A 81 -4.85 -3.31 8.22
N ASN A 82 -4.03 -2.51 8.87
CA ASN A 82 -4.55 -1.50 9.78
C ASN A 82 -4.84 -0.21 9.03
N ASN A 83 -6.04 0.33 9.20
CA ASN A 83 -6.39 1.65 8.71
C ASN A 83 -5.73 2.75 9.57
N ALA A 84 -5.98 4.02 9.22
CA ALA A 84 -5.43 5.17 9.94
C ALA A 84 -5.92 5.33 11.40
N LEU A 85 -6.93 4.57 11.81
CA LEU A 85 -7.46 4.49 13.17
C LEU A 85 -6.96 3.24 13.93
N GLY A 86 -6.11 2.42 13.30
CA GLY A 86 -5.57 1.19 13.88
C GLY A 86 -6.52 0.00 13.82
N GLU A 87 -7.63 0.10 13.10
CA GLU A 87 -8.59 -1.00 12.96
C GLU A 87 -8.22 -1.90 11.79
N ALA A 88 -8.42 -3.20 11.97
CA ALA A 88 -8.17 -4.20 10.95
C ALA A 88 -9.16 -4.01 9.78
N THR A 89 -8.61 -4.02 8.58
CA THR A 89 -9.30 -3.90 7.30
C THR A 89 -8.67 -4.90 6.33
N ILE A 90 -9.50 -5.52 5.51
CA ILE A 90 -9.06 -6.45 4.49
C ILE A 90 -9.06 -5.70 3.15
N LEU A 91 -7.90 -5.66 2.49
CA LEU A 91 -7.80 -5.08 1.16
C LEU A 91 -8.32 -6.09 0.12
N THR A 92 -8.68 -5.62 -1.07
CA THR A 92 -9.02 -6.53 -2.17
C THR A 92 -7.77 -7.09 -2.84
N GLY A 93 -7.90 -8.20 -3.58
CA GLY A 93 -6.81 -8.74 -4.40
C GLY A 93 -6.24 -7.71 -5.37
N PHE A 94 -7.11 -6.90 -5.98
CA PHE A 94 -6.73 -5.77 -6.84
C PHE A 94 -5.82 -4.75 -6.12
N ASN A 95 -6.19 -4.35 -4.90
CA ASN A 95 -5.41 -3.40 -4.11
C ASN A 95 -4.04 -3.98 -3.73
N HIS A 96 -3.97 -5.27 -3.41
CA HIS A 96 -2.71 -5.96 -3.16
C HIS A 96 -1.82 -6.06 -4.40
N PHE A 97 -2.40 -6.40 -5.56
CA PHE A 97 -1.71 -6.46 -6.84
C PHE A 97 -1.09 -5.11 -7.21
N ILE A 98 -1.89 -4.02 -7.18
CA ILE A 98 -1.40 -2.68 -7.51
C ILE A 98 -0.32 -2.24 -6.51
N ARG A 99 -0.55 -2.39 -5.20
CA ARG A 99 0.40 -1.93 -4.19
C ARG A 99 1.76 -2.61 -4.33
N SER A 100 1.77 -3.93 -4.57
CA SER A 100 2.99 -4.72 -4.67
C SER A 100 3.75 -4.37 -5.96
N ASN A 101 3.06 -4.41 -7.10
CA ASN A 101 3.69 -4.14 -8.39
C ASN A 101 4.05 -2.67 -8.59
N ALA A 102 3.33 -1.72 -7.99
CA ALA A 102 3.70 -0.30 -8.09
C ALA A 102 5.03 -0.02 -7.38
N ALA A 103 5.28 -0.65 -6.23
CA ALA A 103 6.55 -0.54 -5.54
C ALA A 103 7.68 -1.21 -6.35
N LEU A 104 7.42 -2.41 -6.89
CA LEU A 104 8.36 -3.17 -7.69
C LEU A 104 8.74 -2.45 -8.99
N ALA A 105 7.77 -1.93 -9.73
CA ALA A 105 8.00 -1.17 -10.96
C ALA A 105 8.85 0.09 -10.70
N ARG A 106 8.67 0.74 -9.53
CA ARG A 106 9.54 1.86 -9.14
C ARG A 106 10.96 1.43 -8.77
N ALA A 107 11.15 0.19 -8.32
CA ALA A 107 12.46 -0.40 -8.07
C ALA A 107 13.11 -0.98 -9.34
N GLY A 108 12.47 -0.84 -10.52
CA GLY A 108 12.95 -1.39 -11.78
C GLY A 108 12.68 -2.89 -11.97
N GLY A 109 11.85 -3.49 -11.13
CA GLY A 109 11.45 -4.90 -11.26
C GLY A 109 10.36 -5.10 -12.32
N SER A 110 10.24 -6.34 -12.78
CA SER A 110 9.23 -6.77 -13.76
C SER A 110 7.86 -7.01 -13.12
N LEU A 111 6.81 -7.02 -13.94
CA LEU A 111 5.44 -7.32 -13.48
C LEU A 111 5.34 -8.72 -12.87
N ILE A 112 4.78 -8.82 -11.67
CA ILE A 112 4.39 -10.08 -11.03
C ILE A 112 2.88 -10.24 -11.19
N ILE A 113 2.50 -11.30 -11.90
CA ILE A 113 1.10 -11.60 -12.25
C ILE A 113 0.53 -12.73 -11.39
N ASP A 114 1.38 -13.67 -10.99
CA ASP A 114 0.97 -14.78 -10.15
C ASP A 114 0.78 -14.30 -8.71
N GLY A 115 -0.37 -14.66 -8.12
CA GLY A 115 -0.69 -14.27 -6.75
C GLY A 115 0.25 -14.94 -5.74
N PRO A 116 0.55 -14.29 -4.60
CA PRO A 116 1.39 -14.89 -3.57
C PRO A 116 0.76 -16.19 -3.02
N ALA A 117 1.56 -17.26 -2.96
CA ALA A 117 1.12 -18.55 -2.41
C ALA A 117 1.24 -18.64 -0.88
N ALA A 118 2.07 -17.80 -0.27
CA ALA A 118 2.31 -17.76 1.18
C ALA A 118 1.86 -16.42 1.76
N ALA A 119 1.26 -16.46 2.96
CA ALA A 119 0.80 -15.28 3.70
C ALA A 119 1.93 -14.62 4.55
N GLY A 120 3.17 -15.11 4.45
CA GLY A 120 4.29 -14.70 5.29
C GLY A 120 5.48 -14.14 4.50
N LEU A 121 6.47 -13.63 5.24
CA LEU A 121 7.77 -13.32 4.66
C LEU A 121 8.38 -14.62 4.11
N PRO A 122 9.04 -14.58 2.94
CA PRO A 122 9.83 -15.72 2.49
C PRO A 122 10.92 -16.03 3.54
N PRO A 123 11.41 -17.28 3.61
CA PRO A 123 12.58 -17.61 4.39
C PRO A 123 13.73 -16.64 4.06
N GLY A 124 14.53 -16.28 5.06
CA GLY A 124 15.71 -15.45 4.85
C GLY A 124 16.63 -16.08 3.79
N ASP A 125 17.28 -15.24 2.97
CA ASP A 125 18.21 -15.71 1.96
C ASP A 125 19.35 -16.50 2.63
N PRO A 126 19.49 -17.82 2.34
CA PRO A 126 20.54 -18.63 2.95
C PRO A 126 21.95 -18.22 2.48
N ALA A 127 22.07 -17.44 1.40
CA ALA A 127 23.34 -17.01 0.83
C ALA A 127 23.82 -15.63 1.29
N PHE A 128 23.10 -14.95 2.20
CA PHE A 128 23.55 -13.68 2.75
C PHE A 128 24.73 -13.91 3.73
N ALA A 129 25.92 -14.13 3.18
CA ALA A 129 27.17 -14.32 3.90
C ALA A 129 28.07 -13.09 3.74
N VAL A 130 28.41 -12.44 4.86
CA VAL A 130 29.47 -11.43 4.90
C VAL A 130 30.75 -12.14 5.27
N VAL A 131 31.67 -12.28 4.32
CA VAL A 131 33.03 -12.76 4.59
C VAL A 131 33.90 -11.56 4.93
N ALA A 132 34.17 -11.35 6.22
CA ALA A 132 35.17 -10.40 6.66
C ALA A 132 36.51 -11.14 6.86
N ASN A 133 37.57 -10.66 6.20
CA ASN A 133 38.93 -11.14 6.40
C ASN A 133 39.77 -10.02 7.04
N ALA A 134 40.53 -10.34 8.08
CA ALA A 134 41.37 -9.38 8.80
C ALA A 134 42.54 -8.82 7.98
N THR A 135 42.81 -9.37 6.80
CA THR A 135 43.97 -8.97 5.96
C THR A 135 43.70 -7.90 4.91
N THR A 136 42.47 -7.38 4.78
CA THR A 136 42.19 -6.22 3.91
C THR A 136 41.04 -5.41 4.50
N GLN A 137 41.40 -4.36 5.27
CA GLN A 137 40.59 -3.15 5.40
C GLN A 137 40.85 -2.25 4.18
#